data_AF-A0A1P8XDT1-F1
#
_entry.id   AF-A0A1P8XDT1-F1
#
_cell.length_a   1.000
_cell.length_b   1.000
_cell.length_c   1.000
_cell.angle_alpha   90.00
_cell.angle_beta   90.00
_cell.angle_gamma   90.00
#
_symmetry.space_group_name_H-M   'P 1'
#
loop_
_entity.id
_entity.type
_entity.pdbx_description
1 polymer ?
#
loop_
_entity_poly.entity_id
_entity_poly.type
_entity_poly.pdbx_seq_one_letter_code
_entity_poly.pdbx_strand_id
1 'polypeptide(L)'
;MAGLDDLYRQIPVDDIAARLGADRGEVDTAIRALVPTLVGGLAHNAGADDATATTIEAAAHDHAAAGLLDGGVSVDDVDLADGDKIVGKIFAGRDSDAVASALAPAGVGSSGLIKQLLPILAPIVLAYLGKQFGQQSSGGGGIGDILGSILGGGSAPRGQSDNPLGSILGGMLGAGSGKDNPIGDILGGLLGGKR
;
A
#
# COMPACT_ATOMS: atom_id res chain seq x y z
N MET A 1 8.41 -10.85 -2.52
CA MET A 1 7.38 -9.94 -3.04
C MET A 1 8.08 -9.00 -4.00
N ALA A 2 8.13 -9.29 -5.31
CA ALA A 2 9.11 -8.65 -6.21
C ALA A 2 9.10 -7.10 -6.18
N GLY A 3 7.93 -6.46 -6.07
CA GLY A 3 7.85 -4.99 -6.00
C GLY A 3 8.35 -4.36 -4.69
N LEU A 4 8.00 -4.94 -3.53
CA LEU A 4 8.44 -4.43 -2.23
C LEU A 4 9.94 -4.63 -2.02
N ASP A 5 10.47 -5.78 -2.45
CA ASP A 5 11.90 -6.09 -2.38
C ASP A 5 12.75 -5.10 -3.20
N ASP A 6 12.28 -4.72 -4.39
CA ASP A 6 12.95 -3.72 -5.23
C ASP A 6 12.84 -2.29 -4.70
N LEU A 7 11.74 -1.97 -4.01
CA LEU A 7 11.59 -0.70 -3.29
C LEU A 7 12.58 -0.62 -2.11
N TYR A 8 12.71 -1.68 -1.31
CA TYR A 8 13.67 -1.71 -0.19
C TYR A 8 15.11 -1.51 -0.66
N ARG A 9 15.47 -2.02 -1.84
CA ARG A 9 16.81 -1.82 -2.43
C ARG A 9 17.10 -0.38 -2.86
N GLN A 10 16.07 0.41 -3.13
CA GLN A 10 16.21 1.82 -3.51
C GLN A 10 16.28 2.73 -2.29
N ILE A 11 15.89 2.26 -1.10
CA ILE A 11 15.92 3.05 0.12
C ILE A 11 17.36 3.02 0.71
N PRO A 12 18.03 4.17 0.85
CA PRO A 12 19.40 4.26 1.34
C PRO A 12 19.39 4.21 2.88
N VAL A 13 19.19 3.02 3.44
CA VAL A 13 19.04 2.81 4.90
C VAL A 13 20.21 3.42 5.69
N ASP A 14 21.43 3.30 5.16
CA ASP A 14 22.65 3.83 5.79
C ASP A 14 22.65 5.35 5.90
N ASP A 15 22.29 6.04 4.82
CA ASP A 15 22.28 7.49 4.78
C ASP A 15 21.14 8.06 5.65
N ILE A 16 19.99 7.36 5.67
CA ILE A 16 18.88 7.72 6.57
C ILE A 16 19.31 7.56 8.02
N ALA A 17 19.93 6.43 8.38
CA ALA A 17 20.41 6.20 9.75
C ALA A 17 21.45 7.25 10.18
N ALA A 18 22.39 7.59 9.29
CA ALA A 18 23.40 8.61 9.53
C ALA A 18 22.77 10.00 9.74
N ARG A 19 21.79 10.38 8.91
CA ARG A 19 21.09 11.68 9.02
C ARG A 19 20.26 11.79 10.29
N LEU A 20 19.60 10.70 10.69
CA LEU A 20 18.74 10.67 11.88
C LEU A 20 19.52 10.44 13.18
N GLY A 21 20.79 10.03 13.10
CA GLY A 21 21.60 9.65 14.26
C GLY A 21 21.03 8.42 14.99
N ALA A 22 20.39 7.51 14.25
CA ALA A 22 19.72 6.32 14.77
C ALA A 22 20.49 5.04 14.40
N ASP A 23 20.21 3.94 15.10
CA ASP A 23 20.79 2.64 14.78
C ASP A 23 20.26 2.12 13.43
N ARG A 24 21.16 1.56 12.60
CA ARG A 24 20.81 1.02 11.28
C ARG A 24 19.73 -0.06 11.38
N GLY A 25 19.80 -0.93 12.39
CA GLY A 25 18.84 -2.01 12.61
C GLY A 25 17.47 -1.50 13.04
N GLU A 26 17.44 -0.46 13.88
CA GLU A 26 16.18 0.22 14.23
C GLU A 26 15.52 0.88 13.01
N VAL A 27 16.31 1.57 12.18
CA VAL A 27 15.85 2.21 10.95
C VAL A 27 15.34 1.17 9.94
N ASP A 28 16.08 0.08 9.70
CA ASP A 28 15.66 -1.01 8.80
C ASP A 28 14.34 -1.65 9.28
N THR A 29 14.21 -1.89 10.59
CA THR A 29 12.98 -2.44 11.18
C THR A 29 11.79 -1.52 10.97
N ALA A 30 11.98 -0.22 11.22
CA ALA A 30 10.94 0.78 11.02
C ALA A 30 10.54 0.88 9.54
N ILE A 31 11.51 0.88 8.61
CA ILE A 31 11.26 0.91 7.16
C ILE A 31 10.42 -0.30 6.71
N ARG A 32 10.78 -1.51 7.16
CA ARG A 32 10.07 -2.75 6.79
C ARG A 32 8.60 -2.73 7.17
N ALA A 33 8.24 -2.05 8.24
CA ALA A 33 6.87 -1.92 8.69
C ALA A 33 6.16 -0.66 8.13
N LEU A 34 6.90 0.43 7.90
CA LEU A 34 6.33 1.67 7.34
C LEU A 34 6.01 1.54 5.86
N VAL A 35 6.86 0.88 5.07
CA VAL A 35 6.65 0.77 3.61
C VAL A 35 5.31 0.12 3.26
N PRO A 36 4.92 -1.05 3.81
CA PRO A 36 3.60 -1.63 3.57
C PRO A 36 2.47 -0.72 4.06
N THR A 37 2.68 0.01 5.15
CA THR A 37 1.69 0.95 5.70
C THR A 37 1.48 2.14 4.78
N LEU A 38 2.55 2.70 4.19
CA LEU A 38 2.49 3.78 3.22
C LEU A 38 1.78 3.35 1.93
N VAL A 39 2.12 2.17 1.41
CA VAL A 39 1.46 1.58 0.24
C VAL A 39 -0.03 1.32 0.52
N GLY A 40 -0.35 0.76 1.69
CA GLY A 40 -1.73 0.52 2.11
C GLY A 40 -2.53 1.80 2.32
N GLY A 41 -1.93 2.84 2.91
CA GLY A 41 -2.54 4.16 3.05
C GLY A 41 -2.86 4.77 1.69
N LEU A 42 -1.90 4.70 0.76
CA LEU A 42 -2.09 5.20 -0.60
C LEU A 42 -3.19 4.43 -1.34
N ALA A 43 -3.23 3.10 -1.20
CA ALA A 43 -4.27 2.26 -1.79
C ALA A 43 -5.66 2.58 -1.23
N HIS A 44 -5.75 2.80 0.08
CA HIS A 44 -6.98 3.20 0.74
C HIS A 44 -7.45 4.57 0.26
N ASN A 45 -6.54 5.55 0.17
CA ASN A 45 -6.89 6.91 -0.22
C ASN A 45 -7.20 7.02 -1.73
N ALA A 46 -6.42 6.35 -2.58
CA ALA A 46 -6.70 6.27 -4.02
C ALA A 46 -8.02 5.54 -4.33
N GLY A 47 -8.49 4.67 -3.43
CA GLY A 47 -9.79 4.01 -3.53
C GLY A 47 -10.97 4.82 -3.00
N ALA A 48 -10.73 6.00 -2.39
CA ALA A 48 -11.80 6.81 -1.79
C ALA A 48 -12.67 7.48 -2.87
N ASP A 49 -12.04 8.10 -3.88
CA ASP A 49 -12.67 8.75 -5.02
C ASP A 49 -11.66 9.00 -6.16
N ASP A 50 -12.16 9.22 -7.38
CA ASP A 50 -11.34 9.41 -8.58
C ASP A 50 -10.48 10.68 -8.55
N ALA A 51 -10.94 11.75 -7.88
CA ALA A 51 -10.18 13.00 -7.79
C ALA A 51 -8.95 12.84 -6.87
N THR A 52 -9.10 12.07 -5.80
CA THR A 52 -7.99 11.69 -4.93
C THR A 52 -7.01 10.75 -5.65
N ALA A 53 -7.51 9.77 -6.40
CA ALA A 53 -6.67 8.89 -7.22
C ALA A 53 -5.81 9.67 -8.23
N THR A 54 -6.42 10.57 -9.00
CA THR A 54 -5.72 11.41 -9.98
C THR A 54 -4.69 12.36 -9.33
N THR A 55 -4.99 12.89 -8.14
CA THR A 55 -4.04 13.71 -7.38
C THR A 55 -2.82 12.90 -6.93
N ILE A 56 -3.05 11.66 -6.49
CA ILE A 56 -1.99 10.72 -6.11
C ILE A 56 -1.16 10.33 -7.33
N GLU A 57 -1.79 10.06 -8.47
CA GLU A 57 -1.13 9.74 -9.74
C GLU A 57 -0.23 10.89 -10.21
N ALA A 58 -0.73 12.12 -10.18
CA ALA A 58 0.05 13.31 -10.52
C ALA A 58 1.27 13.46 -9.61
N ALA A 59 1.08 13.32 -8.28
CA ALA A 59 2.18 13.38 -7.33
C ALA A 59 3.21 12.27 -7.57
N ALA A 60 2.77 11.03 -7.81
CA ALA A 60 3.66 9.91 -8.12
C ALA A 60 4.49 10.20 -9.38
N HIS A 61 3.86 10.71 -10.43
CA HIS A 61 4.53 11.05 -11.68
C HIS A 61 5.55 12.19 -11.50
N ASP A 62 5.18 13.27 -10.79
CA ASP A 62 6.07 14.40 -10.52
C ASP A 62 7.32 13.97 -9.75
N HIS A 63 7.15 13.12 -8.73
CA HIS A 63 8.26 12.59 -7.93
C HIS A 63 9.13 11.58 -8.70
N ALA A 64 8.55 10.80 -9.60
CA ALA A 64 9.31 9.94 -10.48
C ALA A 64 10.14 10.76 -11.49
N ALA A 65 9.55 11.82 -12.04
CA ALA A 65 10.21 12.73 -12.99
C ALA A 65 11.32 13.58 -12.34
N ALA A 66 11.19 13.87 -11.04
CA ALA A 66 12.21 14.55 -10.26
C ALA A 66 13.52 13.75 -10.12
N GLY A 67 13.54 12.48 -10.56
CA GLY A 67 14.77 11.71 -10.68
C GLY A 67 15.35 11.24 -9.34
N LEU A 68 14.57 11.29 -8.24
CA LEU A 68 15.03 10.81 -6.92
C LEU A 68 15.54 9.36 -6.95
N LEU A 69 15.11 8.57 -7.94
CA LEU A 69 15.50 7.17 -8.09
C LEU A 69 16.56 6.95 -9.19
N ASP A 70 16.96 8.00 -9.91
CA ASP A 70 17.86 7.92 -11.07
C ASP A 70 19.28 8.29 -10.66
N GLY A 71 20.08 7.27 -10.32
CA GLY A 71 21.45 7.43 -9.79
C GLY A 71 21.61 7.11 -8.30
N GLY A 72 20.49 6.79 -7.61
CA GLY A 72 20.45 6.48 -6.18
C GLY A 72 19.74 7.59 -5.41
N VAL A 73 18.89 7.20 -4.46
CA VAL A 73 18.20 8.17 -3.59
C VAL A 73 19.22 8.84 -2.70
N SER A 74 19.38 10.15 -2.85
CA SER A 74 20.09 10.96 -1.86
C SER A 74 19.09 11.47 -0.83
N VAL A 75 19.35 11.19 0.44
CA VAL A 75 18.51 11.64 1.54
C VAL A 75 18.53 13.18 1.67
N ASP A 76 19.59 13.82 1.18
CA ASP A 76 19.76 15.27 1.17
C ASP A 76 18.89 15.97 0.13
N ASP A 77 18.51 15.27 -0.94
CA ASP A 77 17.62 15.78 -1.98
C ASP A 77 16.14 15.68 -1.59
N VAL A 78 15.85 15.10 -0.41
CA VAL A 78 14.49 14.98 0.12
C VAL A 78 14.10 16.24 0.89
N ASP A 79 13.14 16.98 0.33
CA ASP A 79 12.46 18.07 1.02
C ASP A 79 11.49 17.50 2.07
N LEU A 80 11.81 17.71 3.34
CA LEU A 80 11.01 17.24 4.48
C LEU A 80 9.63 17.90 4.53
N ALA A 81 9.51 19.18 4.13
CA ALA A 81 8.24 19.90 4.14
C ALA A 81 7.31 19.41 3.04
N ASP A 82 7.88 19.00 1.90
CA ASP A 82 7.11 18.31 0.87
C ASP A 82 6.76 16.88 1.29
N GLY A 83 7.70 16.18 1.94
CA GLY A 83 7.49 14.89 2.56
C GLY A 83 6.27 14.84 3.49
N ASP A 84 6.12 15.81 4.39
CA ASP A 84 4.95 15.88 5.28
C ASP A 84 3.64 16.10 4.52
N LYS A 85 3.63 16.90 3.44
CA LYS A 85 2.45 17.07 2.58
C LYS A 85 2.08 15.76 1.90
N ILE A 86 3.07 14.99 1.46
CA ILE A 86 2.85 13.68 0.87
C ILE A 86 2.27 12.72 1.90
N VAL A 87 2.77 12.71 3.14
CA VAL A 87 2.19 11.91 4.23
C VAL A 87 0.71 12.26 4.40
N GLY A 88 0.36 13.56 4.40
CA GLY A 88 -1.02 14.02 4.37
C GLY A 88 -1.81 13.45 3.18
N LYS A 89 -1.26 13.47 1.97
CA LYS A 89 -1.90 12.86 0.79
C LYS A 89 -2.05 11.34 0.88
N ILE A 90 -1.11 10.63 1.53
CA ILE A 90 -1.17 9.17 1.70
C ILE A 90 -2.25 8.79 2.71
N PHE A 91 -2.34 9.53 3.82
CA PHE A 91 -3.19 9.17 4.96
C PHE A 91 -4.43 10.07 5.11
N ALA A 92 -4.97 10.57 3.99
CA ALA A 92 -6.22 11.33 3.96
C ALA A 92 -6.24 12.56 4.89
N GLY A 93 -5.17 13.36 4.85
CA GLY A 93 -5.00 14.60 5.61
C GLY A 93 -4.37 14.43 7.00
N ARG A 94 -3.85 13.24 7.32
CA ARG A 94 -3.14 13.00 8.60
C ARG A 94 -1.67 13.37 8.49
N ASP A 95 -1.20 14.13 9.46
CA ASP A 95 0.23 14.47 9.58
C ASP A 95 1.06 13.30 10.10
N SER A 96 2.37 13.40 9.94
CA SER A 96 3.36 12.41 10.42
C SER A 96 3.22 12.08 11.90
N ASP A 97 2.84 13.05 12.75
CA ASP A 97 2.55 12.84 14.17
C ASP A 97 1.35 11.91 14.41
N ALA A 98 0.25 12.12 13.68
CA ALA A 98 -0.96 11.32 13.83
C ALA A 98 -0.74 9.87 13.38
N VAL A 99 0.03 9.70 12.30
CA VAL A 99 0.41 8.37 11.79
C VAL A 99 1.38 7.68 12.77
N ALA A 100 2.38 8.40 13.27
CA ALA A 100 3.32 7.84 14.26
C ALA A 100 2.61 7.39 15.54
N SER A 101 1.64 8.18 16.04
CA SER A 101 0.82 7.83 17.20
C SER A 101 -0.05 6.59 16.94
N ALA A 102 -0.63 6.46 15.75
CA ALA A 102 -1.41 5.29 15.36
C ALA A 102 -0.57 4.01 15.24
N LEU A 103 0.73 4.14 14.90
CA LEU A 103 1.66 3.03 14.76
C LEU A 103 2.42 2.68 16.04
N ALA A 104 2.40 3.56 17.05
CA ALA A 104 3.07 3.31 18.32
C ALA A 104 2.63 2.00 19.02
N PRO A 105 1.33 1.63 19.06
CA PRO A 105 0.89 0.35 19.64
C PRO A 105 1.38 -0.88 18.88
N ALA A 106 1.74 -0.74 17.60
CA ALA A 106 2.22 -1.84 16.77
C ALA A 106 3.70 -2.20 17.07
N GLY A 107 4.40 -1.43 17.91
CA GLY A 107 5.79 -1.72 18.29
C GLY A 107 6.79 -1.60 17.13
N VAL A 108 6.41 -0.88 16.07
CA VAL A 108 7.14 -0.76 14.80
C VAL A 108 8.43 0.09 14.92
N GLY A 109 8.60 0.80 16.03
CA GLY A 109 9.75 1.64 16.32
C GLY A 109 9.38 2.71 17.34
N SER A 110 10.33 3.58 17.68
CA SER A 110 10.00 4.74 18.50
C SER A 110 9.14 5.72 17.71
N SER A 111 8.12 6.30 18.34
CA SER A 111 7.25 7.30 17.70
C SER A 111 8.04 8.47 17.12
N GLY A 112 9.17 8.84 17.74
CA GLY A 112 10.08 9.88 17.23
C GLY A 112 10.78 9.47 15.93
N LEU A 113 11.29 8.23 15.86
CA LEU A 113 11.92 7.71 14.66
C LEU A 113 10.91 7.59 13.51
N ILE A 114 9.70 7.08 13.78
CA ILE A 114 8.63 6.99 12.78
C ILE A 114 8.25 8.36 12.22
N LYS A 115 8.06 9.36 13.11
CA LYS A 115 7.75 10.73 12.71
C LYS A 115 8.81 11.33 11.78
N GLN A 116 10.09 11.01 11.99
CA GLN A 116 11.19 11.49 11.16
C GLN A 116 11.34 10.69 9.86
N LEU A 117 11.06 9.38 9.90
CA LEU A 117 11.12 8.50 8.74
C LEU A 117 10.01 8.78 7.74
N LEU A 118 8.78 9.05 8.19
CA LEU A 118 7.62 9.25 7.33
C LEU A 118 7.85 10.29 6.22
N PRO A 119 8.28 11.53 6.49
CA PRO A 119 8.50 12.53 5.45
C PRO A 119 9.69 12.20 4.54
N ILE A 120 10.60 11.30 4.95
CA ILE A 120 11.71 10.82 4.10
C ILE A 120 11.24 9.69 3.19
N LEU A 121 10.50 8.72 3.74
CA LEU A 121 10.05 7.53 3.01
C LEU A 121 8.91 7.83 2.05
N ALA A 122 8.00 8.75 2.40
CA ALA A 122 6.82 9.04 1.61
C ALA A 122 7.14 9.50 0.16
N PRO A 123 8.07 10.47 -0.07
CA PRO A 123 8.52 10.81 -1.42
C PRO A 123 9.16 9.64 -2.18
N ILE A 124 9.96 8.80 -1.50
CA ILE A 124 10.64 7.65 -2.14
C ILE A 124 9.61 6.61 -2.62
N VAL A 125 8.61 6.30 -1.79
CA VAL A 125 7.52 5.39 -2.13
C VAL A 125 6.70 5.95 -3.30
N LEU A 126 6.38 7.25 -3.30
CA LEU A 126 5.68 7.89 -4.42
C LEU A 126 6.50 7.85 -5.72
N ALA A 127 7.78 8.19 -5.66
CA ALA A 127 8.67 8.15 -6.83
C ALA A 127 8.74 6.73 -7.42
N TYR A 128 8.80 5.71 -6.56
CA TYR A 128 8.84 4.32 -7.00
C TYR A 128 7.53 3.90 -7.68
N LEU A 129 6.40 4.28 -7.09
CA LEU A 129 5.09 4.03 -7.67
C LEU A 129 4.92 4.77 -9.00
N GLY A 130 5.37 6.01 -9.11
CA GLY A 130 5.35 6.76 -10.36
C GLY A 130 6.22 6.12 -11.44
N LYS A 131 7.38 5.54 -11.06
CA LYS A 131 8.25 4.79 -11.98
C LYS A 131 7.59 3.48 -12.44
N GLN A 132 7.00 2.73 -11.51
CA GLN A 132 6.22 1.52 -11.83
C GLN A 132 5.00 1.87 -12.71
N PHE A 133 4.32 2.98 -12.42
CA PHE A 133 3.22 3.48 -13.22
C PHE A 133 3.70 3.87 -14.61
N GLY A 134 4.77 4.64 -14.78
CA GLY A 134 5.35 4.95 -16.08
C GLY A 134 5.71 3.69 -16.89
N GLN A 135 6.23 2.64 -16.25
CA GLN A 135 6.51 1.36 -16.91
C GLN A 135 5.23 0.58 -17.27
N GLN A 136 4.19 0.60 -16.42
CA GLN A 136 2.96 -0.17 -16.59
C GLN A 136 1.89 0.56 -17.42
N SER A 137 1.93 1.89 -17.54
CA SER A 137 1.00 2.73 -18.31
C SER A 137 1.00 2.44 -19.80
N SER A 138 2.04 1.77 -20.32
CA SER A 138 2.02 1.18 -21.67
C SER A 138 0.92 0.10 -21.84
N GLY A 139 0.31 -0.38 -20.74
CA GLY A 139 -0.75 -1.38 -20.70
C GLY A 139 -2.11 -0.92 -20.16
N GLY A 140 -2.30 0.37 -19.84
CA GLY A 140 -3.63 0.95 -19.53
C GLY A 140 -4.25 0.64 -18.16
N GLY A 141 -3.44 0.40 -17.12
CA GLY A 141 -3.92 0.23 -15.73
C GLY A 141 -3.71 1.49 -14.87
N GLY A 142 -4.62 1.75 -13.93
CA GLY A 142 -4.55 2.89 -12.99
C GLY A 142 -3.63 2.62 -11.79
N ILE A 143 -3.38 3.62 -10.94
CA ILE A 143 -2.51 3.42 -9.76
C ILE A 143 -3.08 2.39 -8.78
N GLY A 144 -4.40 2.23 -8.72
CA GLY A 144 -5.06 1.19 -7.92
C GLY A 144 -4.68 -0.23 -8.33
N ASP A 145 -4.44 -0.49 -9.62
CA ASP A 145 -4.00 -1.81 -10.09
C ASP A 145 -2.55 -2.11 -9.70
N ILE A 146 -1.69 -1.09 -9.68
CA ILE A 146 -0.29 -1.21 -9.24
C ILE A 146 -0.23 -1.42 -7.73
N LEU A 147 -1.00 -0.64 -6.98
CA LEU A 147 -1.08 -0.81 -5.52
C LEU A 147 -1.66 -2.18 -5.16
N GLY A 148 -2.66 -2.65 -5.92
CA GLY A 148 -3.22 -3.99 -5.79
C GLY A 148 -2.21 -5.10 -6.14
N SER A 149 -1.35 -4.90 -7.13
CA SER A 149 -0.31 -5.89 -7.48
C SER A 149 0.82 -5.93 -6.44
N ILE A 150 1.21 -4.78 -5.89
CA ILE A 150 2.24 -4.66 -4.83
C ILE A 150 1.74 -5.26 -3.51
N LEU A 151 0.49 -4.98 -3.12
CA LEU A 151 -0.08 -5.42 -1.84
C LEU A 151 -0.64 -6.85 -1.90
N GLY A 152 -1.17 -7.26 -3.07
CA GLY A 152 -1.90 -8.52 -3.26
C GLY A 152 -1.10 -9.66 -3.87
N GLY A 153 0.10 -9.41 -4.44
CA GLY A 153 1.03 -10.45 -4.86
C GLY A 153 0.46 -11.57 -5.75
N GLY A 154 -0.60 -11.29 -6.52
CA GLY A 154 -1.35 -12.29 -7.27
C GLY A 154 -1.43 -11.91 -8.74
N SER A 155 -0.66 -12.59 -9.57
CA SER A 155 -0.92 -12.72 -10.98
C SER A 155 -2.32 -13.33 -11.17
N ALA A 156 -3.32 -12.48 -11.37
CA ALA A 156 -4.49 -12.85 -12.14
C ALA A 156 -4.33 -12.18 -13.51
N PRO A 157 -4.25 -12.94 -14.62
CA PRO A 157 -4.23 -12.34 -15.94
C PRO A 157 -5.59 -11.66 -16.14
N ARG A 158 -5.60 -10.32 -16.12
CA ARG A 158 -6.78 -9.52 -16.46
C ARG A 158 -6.91 -9.44 -17.98
N GLY A 159 -7.34 -10.55 -18.56
CA GLY A 159 -8.32 -10.50 -19.64
C GLY A 159 -9.70 -10.52 -18.99
N GLN A 160 -10.57 -9.60 -19.41
CA GLN A 160 -11.97 -9.47 -19.00
C GLN A 160 -12.20 -8.84 -17.61
N SER A 161 -12.75 -7.63 -17.68
CA SER A 161 -13.70 -7.04 -16.74
C SER A 161 -14.39 -8.04 -15.81
N ASP A 162 -14.08 -8.03 -14.53
CA ASP A 162 -15.02 -8.37 -13.45
C ASP A 162 -14.46 -7.93 -12.09
N ASN A 163 -15.35 -7.34 -11.31
CA ASN A 163 -15.11 -6.73 -10.00
C ASN A 163 -14.94 -7.85 -8.94
N PRO A 164 -13.74 -8.12 -8.40
CA PRO A 164 -13.49 -9.27 -7.53
C PRO A 164 -14.16 -9.15 -6.15
N LEU A 165 -14.53 -7.94 -5.73
CA LEU A 165 -15.35 -7.71 -4.54
C LEU A 165 -16.83 -8.05 -4.77
N GLY A 166 -17.28 -8.06 -6.03
CA GLY A 166 -18.64 -8.47 -6.42
C GLY A 166 -18.80 -9.99 -6.50
N SER A 167 -17.75 -10.73 -6.85
CA SER A 167 -17.80 -12.20 -6.98
C SER A 167 -17.71 -12.93 -5.64
N ILE A 168 -17.08 -12.34 -4.61
CA ILE A 168 -17.06 -12.93 -3.26
C ILE A 168 -18.41 -12.72 -2.56
N LEU A 169 -19.05 -11.56 -2.74
CA LEU A 169 -20.41 -11.33 -2.23
C LEU A 169 -21.47 -12.08 -3.04
N GLY A 170 -21.28 -12.21 -4.36
CA GLY A 170 -22.16 -12.98 -5.24
C GLY A 170 -22.03 -14.50 -5.07
N GLY A 171 -20.84 -15.02 -4.73
CA GLY A 171 -20.62 -16.45 -4.52
C GLY A 171 -21.23 -16.99 -3.22
N MET A 172 -21.29 -16.15 -2.17
CA MET A 172 -21.90 -16.52 -0.89
C MET A 172 -23.41 -16.25 -0.83
N LEU A 173 -23.91 -15.28 -1.62
CA LEU A 173 -25.33 -14.92 -1.65
C LEU A 173 -26.10 -15.53 -2.83
N GLY A 174 -25.40 -16.08 -3.83
CA GLY A 174 -25.98 -16.60 -5.08
C GLY A 174 -25.80 -18.10 -5.34
N ALA A 175 -24.92 -18.80 -4.61
CA ALA A 175 -24.79 -20.26 -4.72
C ALA A 175 -25.84 -20.99 -3.86
N GLY A 176 -27.12 -20.71 -4.15
CA GLY A 176 -28.28 -21.37 -3.56
C GLY A 176 -29.20 -21.95 -4.62
N SER A 177 -28.65 -22.46 -5.72
CA SER A 177 -29.40 -23.21 -6.73
C SER A 177 -28.51 -24.26 -7.36
N GLY A 178 -28.70 -25.50 -6.92
CA GLY A 178 -28.12 -26.67 -7.56
C GLY A 178 -27.24 -27.50 -6.63
N LYS A 179 -27.91 -28.37 -5.89
CA LYS A 179 -27.55 -29.79 -5.72
C LYS A 179 -26.25 -30.03 -4.91
N ASP A 180 -26.47 -30.56 -3.71
CA ASP A 180 -25.47 -31.10 -2.76
C ASP A 180 -25.12 -30.13 -1.62
N ASN A 181 -26.13 -29.83 -0.78
CA ASN A 181 -25.98 -29.12 0.48
C ASN A 181 -25.95 -30.13 1.65
N PRO A 182 -24.77 -30.58 2.14
CA PRO A 182 -24.67 -31.53 3.26
C PRO A 182 -25.21 -30.96 4.59
N ILE A 183 -25.38 -29.63 4.66
CA ILE A 183 -25.97 -28.93 5.82
C ILE A 183 -27.51 -29.04 5.81
N GLY A 184 -28.13 -29.21 4.63
CA GLY A 184 -29.58 -29.39 4.48
C GLY A 184 -30.05 -30.75 5.01
N ASP A 185 -29.26 -31.79 4.84
CA ASP A 185 -29.59 -33.14 5.33
C ASP A 185 -29.49 -33.26 6.86
N ILE A 186 -28.58 -32.52 7.49
CA ILE A 186 -28.43 -32.50 8.95
C ILE A 186 -29.61 -31.77 9.61
N LEU A 187 -30.14 -30.72 8.95
CA LEU A 187 -31.31 -29.98 9.43
C LEU A 187 -32.65 -30.67 9.05
N GLY A 188 -32.67 -31.47 7.98
CA GLY A 188 -33.82 -32.29 7.59
C GLY A 188 -34.02 -33.53 8.48
N GLY A 189 -32.93 -34.10 9.02
CA GLY A 189 -32.98 -35.31 9.86
C GLY A 189 -33.51 -35.10 11.28
N LEU A 190 -33.47 -33.87 11.82
CA LEU A 190 -33.85 -33.58 13.21
C LEU A 190 -35.31 -33.11 13.38
N LEU A 191 -36.00 -32.76 12.30
CA LEU A 191 -37.40 -32.29 12.33
C LEU A 191 -38.42 -33.33 11.83
N GLY A 192 -37.98 -34.53 11.44
CA GLY A 192 -38.82 -35.58 10.85
C GLY A 192 -39.31 -36.67 11.80
N GLY A 193 -39.05 -36.55 13.12
CA GLY A 193 -39.35 -37.58 14.11
C GLY A 193 -40.80 -37.60 14.59
N LYS A 194 -41.75 -37.99 13.73
CA LYS A 194 -43.06 -38.52 14.16
C LYS A 194 -43.69 -39.36 13.06
N ARG A 195 -43.53 -40.68 13.12
CA ARG A 195 -44.56 -41.71 13.40
C ARG A 195 -43.91 -43.08 13.45
#